data_AF-W4URT3-F1
#
_entry.id   AF-W4URT3-F1
#
_cell.length_a   1.000
_cell.length_b   1.000
_cell.length_c   1.000
_cell.angle_alpha   90.00
_cell.angle_beta   90.00
_cell.angle_gamma   90.00
#
_symmetry.space_group_name_H-M   'P 1'
#
loop_
_entity.id
_entity.type
_entity.pdbx_description
1 polymer ?
#
loop_
_entity_poly.entity_id
_entity_poly.type
_entity_poly.pdbx_seq_one_letter_code
_entity_poly.pdbx_strand_id
1 'polypeptide(L)'
;MTHGITYGYDHFSDAEIFWEHLRKVKAQEDKIWVGTFREVAAYIREQKAITYEVVKTAKGFTVLPELKLDASLFTEPLTAVIELDNNRKLTVRQGRRKLKVQILPGKALFDFDPFGGAIHVEMQKNN
;
A
#
# COMPACT_ATOMS: atom_id res chain seq x y z
N MET A 1 6.76 -16.91 14.70
CA MET A 1 8.13 -16.94 15.24
C MET A 1 8.80 -18.16 14.65
N THR A 2 9.94 -17.98 13.97
CA THR A 2 10.83 -19.08 13.62
C THR A 2 11.93 -19.12 14.68
N HIS A 3 12.07 -20.24 15.39
CA HIS A 3 13.21 -20.48 16.28
C HIS A 3 14.25 -21.32 15.52
N GLY A 4 15.53 -20.98 15.69
CA GLY A 4 16.72 -21.74 15.27
C GLY A 4 16.58 -22.70 14.08
N ILE A 5 16.69 -22.18 12.85
CA ILE A 5 16.62 -22.95 11.57
C ILE A 5 17.69 -24.07 11.47
N THR A 6 18.71 -24.06 12.32
CA THR A 6 19.80 -25.06 12.28
C THR A 6 19.98 -25.86 13.57
N TYR A 7 19.40 -25.44 14.69
CA TYR A 7 19.42 -26.21 15.94
C TYR A 7 18.36 -25.72 16.92
N GLY A 8 17.34 -26.56 17.16
CA GLY A 8 16.30 -26.39 18.17
C GLY A 8 14.88 -26.44 17.59
N TYR A 9 14.03 -27.35 18.11
CA TYR A 9 12.59 -27.48 17.82
C TYR A 9 12.17 -27.21 16.35
N ASP A 10 13.00 -27.62 15.39
CA ASP A 10 12.68 -27.44 13.98
C ASP A 10 11.77 -28.58 13.52
N HIS A 11 10.59 -28.23 13.00
CA HIS A 11 9.65 -29.21 12.44
C HIS A 11 10.05 -29.63 11.01
N PHE A 12 10.96 -28.89 10.38
CA PHE A 12 11.41 -29.18 9.02
C PHE A 12 12.55 -30.20 9.03
N SER A 13 12.42 -31.22 8.17
CA SER A 13 13.46 -32.23 7.98
C SER A 13 14.67 -31.73 7.18
N ASP A 14 14.52 -30.60 6.48
CA ASP A 14 15.53 -29.96 5.62
C ASP A 14 15.28 -28.44 5.57
N ALA A 15 16.35 -27.66 5.66
CA ALA A 15 16.30 -26.20 5.57
C ALA A 15 15.77 -25.69 4.21
N GLU A 16 15.94 -26.46 3.13
CA GLU A 16 15.37 -26.12 1.82
C GLU A 16 13.84 -26.03 1.84
N ILE A 17 13.16 -26.77 2.72
CA ILE A 17 11.70 -26.72 2.85
C ILE A 17 11.24 -25.32 3.24
N PHE A 18 11.97 -24.67 4.15
CA PHE A 18 11.69 -23.29 4.55
C PHE A 18 11.90 -22.32 3.38
N TRP A 19 12.99 -22.47 2.63
CA TRP A 19 13.26 -21.64 1.45
C TRP A 19 12.20 -21.81 0.36
N GLU A 20 11.74 -23.03 0.10
CA GLU A 20 10.62 -23.30 -0.80
C GLU A 20 9.34 -22.59 -0.37
N HIS A 21 9.05 -22.58 0.94
CA HIS A 21 7.89 -21.88 1.48
C HIS A 21 8.00 -20.37 1.25
N LEU A 22 9.16 -19.76 1.51
CA LEU A 22 9.38 -18.34 1.24
C LEU A 22 9.25 -18.02 -0.25
N ARG A 23 9.78 -18.86 -1.15
CA ARG A 23 9.62 -18.69 -2.61
C ARG A 23 8.15 -18.76 -3.02
N LYS A 24 7.39 -19.72 -2.49
CA LYS A 24 5.95 -19.87 -2.76
C LYS A 24 5.16 -18.66 -2.30
N VAL A 25 5.45 -18.14 -1.10
CA VAL A 25 4.82 -16.92 -0.57
C VAL A 25 5.16 -15.72 -1.44
N LYS A 26 6.44 -15.56 -1.84
CA LYS A 26 6.87 -14.48 -2.73
C LYS A 26 6.19 -14.52 -4.10
N ALA A 27 5.99 -15.71 -4.66
CA ALA A 27 5.26 -15.89 -5.92
C ALA A 27 3.76 -15.50 -5.83
N GLN A 28 3.25 -15.26 -4.61
CA GLN A 28 1.89 -14.81 -4.32
C GLN A 28 1.86 -13.39 -3.74
N GLU A 29 2.89 -12.57 -3.98
CA GLU A 29 2.96 -11.20 -3.46
C GLU A 29 1.82 -10.29 -3.94
N ASP A 30 1.13 -10.66 -5.02
CA ASP A 30 -0.08 -10.01 -5.52
C ASP A 30 -1.34 -10.33 -4.67
N LYS A 31 -1.27 -11.36 -3.82
CA LYS A 31 -2.37 -11.89 -3.01
C LYS A 31 -2.10 -11.87 -1.52
N ILE A 32 -0.84 -11.95 -1.12
CA ILE A 32 -0.40 -12.08 0.27
C ILE A 32 0.55 -10.93 0.58
N TRP A 33 0.20 -10.17 1.61
CA TRP A 33 1.11 -9.21 2.22
C TRP A 33 1.82 -9.85 3.42
N VAL A 34 3.15 -9.82 3.40
CA VAL A 34 4.00 -10.27 4.51
C VAL A 34 4.61 -9.04 5.16
N GLY A 35 4.29 -8.82 6.43
CA GLY A 35 4.85 -7.78 7.27
C GLY A 35 4.97 -8.28 8.70
N THR A 36 5.70 -7.54 9.53
CA THR A 36 5.74 -7.76 10.98
C THR A 36 4.36 -7.50 11.59
N PHE A 37 4.12 -8.08 12.77
CA PHE A 37 2.88 -7.83 13.50
C PHE A 37 2.65 -6.33 13.77
N ARG A 38 3.73 -5.59 14.04
CA ARG A 38 3.67 -4.13 14.24
C ARG A 38 3.17 -3.41 12.99
N GLU A 39 3.77 -3.66 11.82
CA GLU A 39 3.40 -3.02 10.55
C GLU A 39 1.94 -3.31 10.20
N VAL A 40 1.53 -4.58 10.30
CA VAL A 40 0.15 -4.98 9.98
C VAL A 40 -0.86 -4.36 10.95
N ALA A 41 -0.56 -4.36 12.26
CA ALA A 41 -1.44 -3.78 13.26
C ALA A 41 -1.53 -2.24 13.15
N ALA A 42 -0.41 -1.58 12.86
CA ALA A 42 -0.35 -0.14 12.62
C ALA A 42 -1.15 0.24 11.37
N TYR A 43 -0.89 -0.41 10.24
CA TYR A 43 -1.61 -0.18 8.98
C TYR A 43 -3.12 -0.34 9.14
N ILE A 44 -3.60 -1.41 9.79
CA ILE A 44 -5.04 -1.62 10.02
C ILE A 44 -5.63 -0.49 10.87
N ARG A 45 -4.89 -0.01 11.87
CA ARG A 45 -5.34 1.10 12.73
C ARG A 45 -5.35 2.42 11.99
N GLU A 46 -4.32 2.70 11.18
CA GLU A 46 -4.20 3.90 10.33
C GLU A 46 -5.30 3.93 9.27
N GLN A 47 -5.51 2.82 8.55
CA GLN A 47 -6.54 2.67 7.54
C GLN A 47 -7.95 2.86 8.10
N LYS A 48 -8.21 2.44 9.34
CA LYS A 48 -9.53 2.64 9.99
C LYS A 48 -9.72 4.05 10.53
N ALA A 49 -8.63 4.74 10.89
CA ALA A 49 -8.68 6.05 11.52
C ALA A 49 -8.60 7.21 10.52
N ILE A 50 -8.05 6.97 9.32
CA ILE A 50 -7.88 8.01 8.32
C ILE A 50 -9.23 8.54 7.84
N THR A 51 -9.32 9.86 7.75
CA THR A 51 -10.40 10.57 7.07
C THR A 51 -9.84 11.30 5.87
N TYR A 52 -10.68 11.61 4.88
CA TYR A 52 -10.23 12.37 3.72
C TYR A 52 -11.35 13.21 3.12
N GLU A 53 -10.96 14.33 2.53
CA GLU A 53 -11.84 15.14 1.68
C GLU A 53 -11.42 15.04 0.22
N VAL A 54 -12.39 15.10 -0.70
CA VAL A 54 -12.13 15.06 -2.14
C VAL A 54 -12.64 16.34 -2.79
N VAL A 55 -11.72 17.10 -3.38
CA VAL A 55 -12.02 18.36 -4.07
C VAL A 55 -11.82 18.16 -5.57
N LYS A 56 -12.87 18.36 -6.37
CA LYS A 56 -12.78 18.28 -7.83
C LYS A 56 -11.96 19.43 -8.38
N THR A 57 -11.17 19.15 -9.42
CA THR A 57 -10.39 20.15 -10.15
C THR A 57 -10.67 20.04 -11.65
N ALA A 58 -10.23 21.03 -12.43
CA ALA A 58 -10.43 21.01 -13.89
C ALA A 58 -9.80 19.79 -14.59
N LYS A 59 -8.72 19.22 -14.03
CA LYS A 59 -7.96 18.10 -14.62
C LYS A 59 -8.15 16.77 -13.89
N GLY A 60 -8.96 16.74 -12.83
CA GLY A 60 -9.11 15.56 -11.98
C GLY A 60 -9.65 15.93 -10.61
N PHE A 61 -8.92 15.58 -9.55
CA PHE A 61 -9.31 15.88 -8.17
C PHE A 61 -8.10 15.91 -7.23
N THR A 62 -8.26 16.54 -6.08
CA THR A 62 -7.30 16.51 -4.98
C THR A 62 -7.92 15.79 -3.80
N VAL A 63 -7.18 14.87 -3.21
CA VAL A 63 -7.54 14.20 -1.95
C VAL A 63 -6.73 14.83 -0.82
N LEU A 64 -7.42 15.24 0.23
CA LEU A 64 -6.82 15.80 1.45
C LEU A 64 -6.95 14.75 2.56
N PRO A 65 -5.95 13.87 2.75
CA PRO A 65 -5.96 12.92 3.85
C PRO A 65 -5.70 13.64 5.18
N GLU A 66 -6.39 13.20 6.23
CA GLU A 66 -6.15 13.61 7.61
C GLU A 66 -6.13 12.35 8.49
N LEU A 67 -5.03 12.16 9.22
CA LEU A 67 -4.87 11.08 10.19
C LEU A 67 -4.58 11.68 11.57
N LYS A 68 -5.51 11.48 12.52
CA LYS A 68 -5.42 12.02 13.90
C LYS A 68 -4.70 11.10 14.87
N LEU A 69 -3.83 10.23 14.36
CA LEU A 69 -3.01 9.35 15.18
C LEU A 69 -1.62 9.98 15.42
N ASP A 70 -0.93 9.49 16.43
CA ASP A 70 0.43 9.95 16.77
C ASP A 70 1.42 9.57 15.66
N ALA A 71 1.92 10.57 14.93
CA ALA A 71 2.87 10.40 13.82
C ALA A 71 4.24 9.83 14.23
N SER A 72 4.55 9.75 15.53
CA SER A 72 5.75 9.05 16.01
C SER A 72 5.58 7.53 16.10
N LEU A 73 4.33 7.05 16.16
CA LEU A 73 3.97 5.64 16.31
C LEU A 73 3.36 5.04 15.05
N PHE A 74 2.65 5.86 14.28
CA PHE A 74 1.91 5.49 13.08
C PHE A 74 2.54 6.19 11.88
N THR A 75 3.20 5.40 11.04
CA THR A 75 3.99 5.89 9.91
C THR A 75 3.82 5.00 8.68
N GLU A 76 2.85 4.08 8.70
CA GLU A 76 2.70 3.14 7.60
C GLU A 76 2.12 3.88 6.38
N PRO A 77 2.71 3.70 5.18
CA PRO A 77 2.08 4.19 3.97
C PRO A 77 0.73 3.47 3.77
N LEU A 78 -0.30 4.21 3.37
CA LEU A 78 -1.62 3.66 3.09
C LEU A 78 -1.86 3.52 1.59
N THR A 79 -2.60 2.49 1.18
CA THR A 79 -2.96 2.26 -0.21
C THR A 79 -4.30 2.93 -0.54
N ALA A 80 -4.29 3.86 -1.48
CA ALA A 80 -5.51 4.41 -2.06
C ALA A 80 -5.98 3.55 -3.24
N VAL A 81 -7.30 3.43 -3.39
CA VAL A 81 -7.95 2.76 -4.52
C VAL A 81 -8.87 3.76 -5.21
N ILE A 82 -8.66 3.97 -6.51
CA ILE A 82 -9.54 4.78 -7.36
C ILE A 82 -10.22 3.85 -8.35
N GLU A 83 -11.55 3.86 -8.37
CA GLU A 83 -12.33 3.20 -9.42
C GLU A 83 -12.26 4.03 -10.71
N LEU A 84 -11.96 3.34 -11.82
CA LEU A 84 -11.74 3.98 -13.12
C LEU A 84 -12.44 3.19 -14.21
N ASP A 85 -13.04 3.90 -15.17
CA ASP A 85 -13.38 3.31 -16.45
C ASP A 85 -12.07 2.84 -17.14
N ASN A 86 -12.09 1.63 -17.68
CA ASN A 86 -10.92 1.00 -18.31
C ASN A 86 -10.22 1.96 -19.30
N ASN A 87 -8.88 1.86 -19.39
CA ASN A 87 -7.98 2.64 -20.24
C ASN A 87 -7.63 4.08 -19.83
N ARG A 88 -8.10 4.65 -18.72
CA ARG A 88 -7.64 6.01 -18.33
C ARG A 88 -6.23 5.99 -17.73
N LYS A 89 -5.32 6.77 -18.32
CA LYS A 89 -4.04 7.10 -17.69
C LYS A 89 -4.27 8.17 -16.63
N LEU A 90 -3.60 8.03 -15.49
CA LEU A 90 -3.61 9.05 -14.45
C LEU A 90 -2.21 9.29 -13.91
N THR A 91 -1.99 10.49 -13.41
CA THR A 91 -0.77 10.87 -12.69
C THR A 91 -1.15 11.25 -11.28
N VAL A 92 -0.53 10.60 -10.29
CA VAL A 92 -0.69 10.96 -8.89
C VAL A 92 0.57 11.62 -8.37
N ARG A 93 0.42 12.71 -7.62
CA ARG A 93 1.51 13.37 -6.90
C ARG A 93 1.09 13.65 -5.47
N GLN A 94 2.02 13.54 -4.54
CA GLN A 94 1.86 14.00 -3.17
C GLN A 94 3.01 14.94 -2.84
N GLY A 95 2.68 16.19 -2.52
CA GLY A 95 3.66 17.28 -2.51
C GLY A 95 4.43 17.35 -3.83
N ARG A 96 5.76 17.26 -3.77
CA ARG A 96 6.63 17.32 -4.97
C ARG A 96 6.83 15.97 -5.65
N ARG A 97 6.53 14.86 -4.96
CA ARG A 97 6.82 13.49 -5.40
C ARG A 97 5.71 12.96 -6.31
N LYS A 98 6.09 12.36 -7.43
CA LYS A 98 5.19 11.55 -8.26
C LYS A 98 5.10 10.14 -7.65
N LEU A 99 3.88 9.66 -7.40
CA LEU A 99 3.65 8.34 -6.82
C LEU A 99 3.59 7.28 -7.93
N LYS A 100 4.01 6.05 -7.60
CA LYS A 100 3.90 4.91 -8.51
C LYS A 100 2.45 4.45 -8.49
N VAL A 101 1.84 4.36 -9.67
CA VAL A 101 0.45 3.93 -9.83
C VAL A 101 0.44 2.57 -10.50
N GLN A 102 -0.27 1.62 -9.89
CA GLN A 102 -0.59 0.34 -10.49
C GLN A 102 -2.00 0.41 -11.09
N ILE A 103 -2.10 0.22 -12.40
CA ILE A 103 -3.39 0.15 -13.10
C ILE A 103 -3.82 -1.31 -13.16
N LEU A 104 -5.01 -1.60 -12.64
CA LEU A 104 -5.69 -2.89 -12.71
C LEU A 104 -7.01 -2.74 -13.47
N PRO A 105 -7.67 -3.83 -13.91
CA PRO A 105 -8.99 -3.75 -14.51
C PRO A 105 -9.98 -3.03 -13.58
N GLY A 106 -10.59 -1.94 -14.06
CA GLY A 106 -11.58 -1.14 -13.33
C GLY A 106 -11.04 -0.26 -12.19
N LYS A 107 -9.73 -0.26 -11.90
CA LYS A 107 -9.18 0.51 -10.77
C LYS A 107 -7.70 0.85 -10.88
N ALA A 108 -7.29 1.86 -10.13
CA ALA A 108 -5.88 2.17 -9.90
C ALA A 108 -5.55 2.17 -8.41
N LEU A 109 -4.34 1.74 -8.10
CA LEU A 109 -3.80 1.69 -6.75
C LEU A 109 -2.51 2.48 -6.67
N PHE A 110 -2.29 3.14 -5.55
CA PHE A 110 -1.02 3.78 -5.21
C PHE A 110 -0.92 3.95 -3.70
N ASP A 111 0.31 3.86 -3.21
CA ASP A 111 0.60 4.10 -1.80
C ASP A 111 0.92 5.57 -1.56
N PHE A 112 0.44 6.12 -0.45
CA PHE A 112 0.65 7.51 -0.05
C PHE A 112 1.00 7.61 1.43
N ASP A 113 1.64 8.71 1.80
CA ASP A 113 1.94 9.05 3.19
C ASP A 113 0.71 9.73 3.82
N PRO A 114 0.09 9.17 4.88
CA PRO A 114 -1.05 9.78 5.56
C PRO A 114 -0.80 11.20 6.08
N PHE A 115 0.46 11.54 6.39
CA PHE A 115 0.89 12.85 6.87
C PHE A 115 1.56 13.71 5.77
N GLY A 116 1.69 13.17 4.55
CA GLY A 116 2.35 13.81 3.42
C GLY A 116 1.55 14.95 2.78
N GLY A 117 0.36 15.25 3.30
CA GLY A 117 -0.53 16.30 2.82
C GLY A 117 -1.26 15.93 1.54
N ALA A 118 -1.63 16.96 0.77
CA ALA A 118 -2.52 16.84 -0.38
C ALA A 118 -1.99 15.90 -1.48
N ILE A 119 -2.89 15.07 -2.00
CA ILE A 119 -2.66 14.15 -3.10
C ILE A 119 -3.39 14.67 -4.32
N HIS A 120 -2.63 15.04 -5.36
CA HIS A 120 -3.18 15.53 -6.62
C HIS A 120 -3.28 14.39 -7.62
N VAL A 121 -4.50 14.14 -8.10
CA VAL A 121 -4.80 13.13 -9.11
C VAL A 121 -5.24 13.83 -10.38
N GLU A 122 -4.43 13.70 -11.43
CA GLU A 122 -4.73 14.22 -12.76
C GLU A 122 -5.11 13.08 -13.69
N MET A 123 -6.30 13.17 -14.30
CA MET A 123 -6.77 12.23 -15.31
C MET A 123 -6.33 12.71 -16.69
N GLN A 124 -5.66 11.84 -17.44
CA GLN A 124 -5.29 12.10 -18.83
C GLN A 124 -6.36 11.54 -19.76
N LYS A 125 -6.79 12.34 -20.75
CA LYS A 125 -7.58 11.83 -21.86
C LYS A 125 -6.67 11.01 -22.76
N ASN A 126 -7.07 9.80 -23.12
CA ASN A 126 -6.44 9.11 -24.24
C ASN A 126 -6.84 9.86 -25.52
N ASN A 127 -5.83 10.37 -26.24
CA ASN A 127 -5.99 10.72 -27.65
C ASN A 127 -6.10 9.43 -28.47
#